data_AF-A0A6I9W2E5-F1
#
_entry.id   AF-A0A6I9W2E5-F1
#
_cell.length_a   1.000
_cell.length_b   1.000
_cell.length_c   1.000
_cell.angle_alpha   90.00
_cell.angle_beta   90.00
_cell.angle_gamma   90.00
#
_symmetry.space_group_name_H-M   'P 1'
#
loop_
_entity.id
_entity.type
_entity.pdbx_description
1 polymer ?
#
loop_
_entity_poly.entity_id
_entity_poly.type
_entity_poly.pdbx_seq_one_letter_code
_entity_poly.pdbx_strand_id
1 'polypeptide(L)'
;MMTDDISSDDIARMLEKNVRILKAEGHGPDVALEFRDKLELFGKLLSNVTDKLQSLLYLSENYAFVSNDFNQFMNGIADSWCSINKQICEKCSKIQVGSRTLSGIPLSVLLEKIKKERSLTWELLRTHKNEYSREYLAKCHALLNEIDDLIRNLERSDDKLQQYIATLKLNPFLVELESLIDAYAASVEISSTNRSTCSTLNIFSFVTKLLTGELLGDEFVDPNRVLADNAPRKPVFIIKIKRRMDLPSMPVVETMRESRIAL
;
A
#
# COMPACT_ATOMS: atom_id res chain seq x y z
N MET A 1 -35.72 17.25 -39.71
CA MET A 1 -34.64 16.90 -38.78
C MET A 1 -35.30 16.35 -37.54
N MET A 2 -35.26 15.03 -37.35
CA MET A 2 -35.78 14.37 -36.15
C MET A 2 -34.71 14.47 -35.07
N THR A 3 -34.95 15.27 -34.04
CA THR A 3 -34.29 15.12 -32.75
C THR A 3 -34.96 13.95 -32.07
N ASP A 4 -34.23 12.84 -31.90
CA ASP A 4 -34.67 11.74 -31.05
C ASP A 4 -34.89 12.28 -29.63
N ASP A 5 -36.14 12.43 -29.24
CA ASP A 5 -36.55 12.70 -27.86
C ASP A 5 -36.15 11.49 -27.02
N ILE A 6 -34.95 11.55 -26.43
CA ILE A 6 -34.59 10.65 -25.33
C ILE A 6 -35.48 11.05 -24.17
N SER A 7 -36.49 10.22 -23.87
CA SER A 7 -37.40 10.46 -22.75
C SER A 7 -36.60 10.62 -21.44
N SER A 8 -37.05 11.52 -20.56
CA SER A 8 -36.50 11.66 -19.20
C SER A 8 -36.42 10.30 -18.48
N ASP A 9 -37.40 9.43 -18.67
CA ASP A 9 -37.38 8.10 -18.07
C ASP A 9 -36.29 7.18 -18.66
N ASP A 10 -35.80 7.43 -19.87
CA ASP A 10 -34.73 6.64 -20.49
C ASP A 10 -33.36 6.95 -19.86
N ILE A 11 -33.10 8.22 -19.52
CA ILE A 11 -31.82 8.64 -18.92
C ILE A 11 -31.66 8.05 -17.51
N ALA A 12 -32.68 8.20 -16.65
CA ALA A 12 -32.63 7.66 -15.30
C ALA A 12 -32.49 6.13 -15.30
N ARG A 13 -33.22 5.43 -16.19
CA ARG A 13 -33.10 3.96 -16.35
C ARG A 13 -31.71 3.54 -16.82
N MET A 14 -31.10 4.28 -17.74
CA MET A 14 -29.74 4.02 -18.20
C MET A 14 -28.73 4.20 -17.05
N LEU A 15 -28.81 5.29 -16.29
CA LEU A 15 -27.93 5.53 -15.15
C LEU A 15 -28.08 4.44 -14.08
N GLU A 16 -29.32 4.07 -13.73
CA GLU A 16 -29.59 2.97 -12.79
C GLU A 16 -29.02 1.63 -13.28
N LYS A 17 -29.14 1.35 -14.59
CA LYS A 17 -28.53 0.16 -15.20
C LYS A 17 -27.01 0.17 -15.04
N ASN A 18 -26.36 1.29 -15.30
CA ASN A 18 -24.91 1.43 -15.16
C ASN A 18 -24.47 1.26 -13.70
N VAL A 19 -25.19 1.84 -12.73
CA VAL A 19 -24.94 1.61 -11.30
C VAL A 19 -25.05 0.12 -10.95
N ARG A 20 -26.10 -0.57 -11.42
CA ARG A 20 -26.27 -2.01 -11.16
C ARG A 20 -25.14 -2.85 -11.74
N ILE A 21 -24.71 -2.56 -12.97
CA ILE A 21 -23.58 -3.23 -13.61
C ILE A 21 -22.31 -3.00 -12.79
N LEU A 22 -21.97 -1.75 -12.46
CA LEU A 22 -20.77 -1.42 -11.69
C LEU A 22 -20.77 -2.05 -10.29
N LYS A 23 -21.93 -2.10 -9.62
CA LYS A 23 -22.08 -2.82 -8.35
C LYS A 23 -21.81 -4.31 -8.51
N ALA A 24 -22.37 -4.95 -9.53
CA ALA A 24 -22.13 -6.37 -9.81
C ALA A 24 -20.64 -6.64 -10.13
N GLU A 25 -19.98 -5.74 -10.86
CA GLU A 25 -18.53 -5.80 -11.07
C GLU A 25 -17.75 -5.65 -9.74
N GLY A 26 -18.24 -4.89 -8.77
CA GLY A 26 -17.59 -4.70 -7.47
C GLY A 26 -17.73 -5.87 -6.48
N HIS A 27 -18.73 -6.75 -6.63
CA HIS A 27 -19.03 -7.84 -5.68
C HIS A 27 -18.19 -9.12 -5.94
N GLY A 28 -16.92 -8.97 -6.27
CA GLY A 28 -16.01 -10.11 -6.47
C GLY A 28 -15.77 -10.90 -5.19
N PRO A 29 -15.30 -12.17 -5.29
CA PRO A 29 -14.80 -12.90 -4.13
C PRO A 29 -13.75 -12.05 -3.42
N ASP A 30 -13.63 -12.23 -2.10
CA ASP A 30 -12.74 -11.46 -1.23
C ASP A 30 -11.27 -11.83 -1.48
N VAL A 31 -10.80 -11.58 -2.71
CA VAL A 31 -9.42 -11.70 -3.15
C VAL A 31 -8.52 -10.88 -2.23
N ALA A 32 -9.05 -9.88 -1.51
CA ALA A 32 -8.27 -9.07 -0.58
C ALA A 32 -7.70 -9.85 0.61
N LEU A 33 -8.35 -10.93 1.07
CA LEU A 33 -7.82 -11.76 2.16
C LEU A 33 -6.69 -12.68 1.66
N GLU A 34 -6.91 -13.48 0.62
CA GLU A 34 -5.86 -14.34 0.05
C GLU A 34 -4.69 -13.52 -0.52
N PHE A 35 -4.96 -12.34 -1.08
CA PHE A 35 -3.95 -11.39 -1.53
C PHE A 35 -3.07 -10.93 -0.36
N ARG A 36 -3.68 -10.58 0.78
CA ARG A 36 -2.95 -10.11 1.96
C ARG A 36 -1.96 -11.15 2.46
N ASP A 37 -2.39 -12.40 2.62
CA ASP A 37 -1.53 -13.47 3.13
C ASP A 37 -0.34 -13.73 2.19
N LYS A 38 -0.58 -13.69 0.88
CA LYS A 38 0.48 -13.87 -0.13
C LYS A 38 1.44 -12.69 -0.19
N LEU A 39 0.95 -11.47 -0.02
CA LEU A 39 1.76 -10.27 0.05
C LEU A 39 2.61 -10.24 1.33
N GLU A 40 2.04 -10.66 2.46
CA GLU A 40 2.76 -10.79 3.73
C GLU A 40 3.88 -11.83 3.62
N LEU A 41 3.61 -12.98 3.00
CA LEU A 41 4.63 -13.99 2.72
C LEU A 41 5.75 -13.43 1.84
N PHE A 42 5.41 -12.70 0.78
CA PHE A 42 6.41 -12.05 -0.08
C PHE A 42 7.27 -11.07 0.71
N GLY A 43 6.65 -10.21 1.54
CA GLY A 43 7.37 -9.27 2.38
C GLY A 43 8.32 -9.96 3.37
N LYS A 44 7.90 -11.08 3.97
CA LYS A 44 8.75 -11.90 4.85
C LYS A 44 9.95 -12.49 4.10
N LEU A 45 9.73 -13.09 2.93
CA LEU A 45 10.81 -13.66 2.11
C LEU A 45 11.80 -12.59 1.67
N LEU A 46 11.29 -11.43 1.23
CA LEU A 46 12.11 -10.31 0.81
C LEU A 46 12.95 -9.73 1.96
N SER A 47 12.37 -9.61 3.15
CA SER A 47 13.09 -9.21 4.37
C SER A 47 14.21 -10.19 4.68
N ASN A 48 13.91 -11.50 4.72
CA ASN A 48 14.91 -12.52 5.01
C ASN A 48 16.09 -12.49 4.03
N VAL A 49 15.81 -12.37 2.73
CA VAL A 49 16.84 -12.24 1.70
C VAL A 49 17.68 -10.98 1.95
N THR A 50 17.03 -9.85 2.23
CA THR A 50 17.71 -8.57 2.47
C THR A 50 18.61 -8.64 3.71
N ASP A 51 18.12 -9.22 4.82
CA ASP A 51 18.85 -9.36 6.08
C ASP A 51 20.08 -10.27 5.92
N LYS A 52 19.94 -11.38 5.17
CA LYS A 52 21.07 -12.27 4.86
C LYS A 52 22.12 -11.59 3.99
N LEU A 53 21.69 -10.83 2.98
CA LEU A 53 22.60 -10.05 2.15
C LEU A 53 23.35 -8.99 2.98
N GLN A 54 22.66 -8.30 3.89
CA GLN A 54 23.28 -7.32 4.79
C GLN A 54 24.32 -7.97 5.71
N SER A 55 24.01 -9.17 6.21
CA SER A 55 24.95 -9.95 7.03
C SER A 55 26.19 -10.35 6.22
N LEU A 56 26.01 -10.79 4.97
CA LEU A 56 27.13 -11.10 4.07
C LEU A 56 27.98 -9.87 3.75
N LEU A 57 27.38 -8.70 3.53
CA LEU A 57 28.12 -7.46 3.35
C LEU A 57 28.98 -7.17 4.58
N TYR A 58 28.36 -7.17 5.77
CA TYR A 58 29.08 -6.89 7.01
C TYR A 58 30.29 -7.82 7.16
N LEU A 59 30.13 -9.11 6.84
CA LEU A 59 31.26 -10.04 6.85
C LEU A 59 32.32 -9.66 5.81
N SER A 60 31.93 -9.32 4.59
CA SER A 60 32.87 -8.93 3.52
C SER A 60 33.65 -7.65 3.80
N GLU A 61 33.08 -6.72 4.58
CA GLU A 61 33.73 -5.48 4.98
C GLU A 61 34.73 -5.67 6.13
N ASN A 62 34.44 -6.62 7.03
CA ASN A 62 35.19 -6.81 8.28
C ASN A 62 36.18 -7.99 8.22
N TYR A 63 36.05 -8.89 7.25
CA TYR A 63 36.89 -10.08 7.08
C TYR A 63 37.37 -10.20 5.64
N ALA A 64 38.57 -10.76 5.44
CA ALA A 64 39.13 -10.95 4.11
C ALA A 64 38.43 -12.13 3.41
N PHE A 65 37.52 -11.83 2.49
CA PHE A 65 37.04 -12.79 1.49
C PHE A 65 38.06 -12.88 0.37
N VAL A 66 38.24 -14.06 -0.23
CA VAL A 66 39.01 -14.20 -1.48
C VAL A 66 38.36 -13.29 -2.53
N SER A 67 39.04 -12.19 -2.85
CA SER A 67 38.44 -10.87 -3.09
C SER A 67 37.82 -10.61 -4.47
N ASN A 68 37.41 -11.65 -5.20
CA ASN A 68 36.73 -11.50 -6.50
C ASN A 68 35.39 -12.25 -6.56
N ASP A 69 35.26 -13.37 -5.84
CA ASP A 69 34.09 -14.25 -5.94
C ASP A 69 32.85 -13.60 -5.29
N PHE A 70 33.03 -12.78 -4.26
CA PHE A 70 31.92 -12.09 -3.58
C PHE A 70 31.27 -11.01 -4.46
N ASN A 71 32.07 -10.16 -5.11
CA ASN A 71 31.54 -9.14 -6.02
C ASN A 71 30.83 -9.78 -7.22
N GLN A 72 31.39 -10.87 -7.76
CA GLN A 72 30.75 -11.63 -8.84
C GLN A 72 29.43 -12.25 -8.39
N PHE A 73 29.38 -12.81 -7.18
CA PHE A 73 28.16 -13.34 -6.58
C PHE A 73 27.07 -12.26 -6.42
N MET A 74 27.42 -11.11 -5.83
CA MET A 74 26.49 -10.00 -5.63
C MET A 74 25.97 -9.41 -6.94
N ASN A 75 26.84 -9.26 -7.95
CA ASN A 75 26.43 -8.82 -9.29
C ASN A 75 25.49 -9.84 -9.94
N GLY A 76 25.76 -11.14 -9.80
CA GLY A 76 24.89 -12.20 -10.30
C GLY A 76 23.48 -12.15 -9.70
N ILE A 77 23.37 -11.85 -8.40
CA ILE A 77 22.07 -11.65 -7.74
C ILE A 77 21.36 -10.42 -8.30
N ALA A 78 22.06 -9.28 -8.42
CA ALA A 78 21.50 -8.03 -8.92
C ALA A 78 20.93 -8.19 -10.34
N ASP A 79 21.71 -8.81 -11.22
CA ASP A 79 21.36 -9.05 -12.62
C ASP A 79 20.18 -10.01 -12.73
N SER A 80 20.19 -11.09 -11.94
CA SER A 80 19.11 -12.08 -11.89
C SER A 80 17.79 -11.44 -11.42
N TRP A 81 17.83 -10.67 -10.33
CA TRP A 81 16.66 -9.93 -9.83
C TRP A 81 16.11 -8.95 -10.86
N CYS A 82 16.98 -8.12 -11.47
CA CYS A 82 16.57 -7.18 -12.52
C CYS A 82 15.88 -7.90 -13.69
N SER A 83 16.50 -8.98 -14.17
CA SER A 83 16.01 -9.74 -15.32
C SER A 83 14.65 -10.39 -15.03
N ILE A 84 14.52 -11.09 -13.91
CA ILE A 84 13.32 -11.84 -13.55
C ILE A 84 12.18 -10.89 -13.21
N ASN A 85 12.44 -9.83 -12.44
CA ASN A 85 11.42 -8.84 -12.11
C ASN A 85 10.89 -8.17 -13.38
N LYS A 86 11.78 -7.75 -14.29
CA LYS A 86 11.38 -7.19 -15.59
C LYS A 86 10.50 -8.16 -16.40
N GLN A 87 10.92 -9.41 -16.54
CA GLN A 87 10.17 -10.43 -17.29
C GLN A 87 8.78 -10.71 -16.69
N ILE A 88 8.68 -10.77 -15.35
CA ILE A 88 7.41 -11.01 -14.66
C ILE A 88 6.49 -9.80 -14.84
N CYS A 89 7.00 -8.58 -14.64
CA CYS A 89 6.23 -7.35 -14.82
C CYS A 89 5.72 -7.20 -16.26
N GLU A 90 6.55 -7.45 -17.27
CA GLU A 90 6.15 -7.41 -18.69
C GLU A 90 5.08 -8.46 -19.06
N LYS A 91 5.12 -9.64 -18.43
CA LYS A 91 4.08 -10.66 -18.62
C LYS A 91 2.79 -10.29 -17.90
N CYS A 92 2.88 -9.71 -16.72
CA CYS A 92 1.71 -9.37 -15.90
C CYS A 92 0.99 -8.13 -16.41
N SER A 93 1.68 -7.14 -16.99
CA SER A 93 1.06 -5.94 -17.57
C SER A 93 0.07 -6.22 -18.71
N LYS A 94 0.16 -7.41 -19.32
CA LYS A 94 -0.77 -7.89 -20.36
C LYS A 94 -2.04 -8.51 -19.81
N ILE A 95 -2.09 -8.78 -18.50
CA ILE A 95 -3.23 -9.41 -17.83
C ILE A 95 -4.23 -8.32 -17.50
N GLN A 96 -5.47 -8.53 -17.92
CA GLN A 96 -6.59 -7.62 -17.66
C GLN A 96 -7.68 -8.37 -16.91
N VAL A 97 -8.35 -7.69 -15.99
CA VAL A 97 -9.56 -8.18 -15.33
C VAL A 97 -10.66 -8.27 -16.39
N GLY A 98 -11.24 -9.45 -16.57
CA GLY A 98 -12.45 -9.61 -17.38
C GLY A 98 -13.67 -9.04 -16.66
N SER A 99 -14.59 -8.44 -17.40
CA SER A 99 -15.91 -8.06 -16.91
C SER A 99 -16.68 -9.31 -16.47
N ARG A 100 -17.29 -9.23 -15.29
CA ARG A 100 -18.14 -10.29 -14.72
C ARG A 100 -19.53 -10.29 -15.34
N THR A 101 -19.98 -9.12 -15.78
CA THR A 101 -21.30 -8.94 -16.41
C THR A 101 -21.28 -9.18 -17.92
N LEU A 102 -20.12 -8.99 -18.57
CA LEU A 102 -19.95 -9.15 -20.01
C LEU A 102 -18.81 -10.13 -20.32
N SER A 103 -19.18 -11.34 -20.70
CA SER A 103 -18.23 -12.40 -21.06
C SER A 103 -17.28 -11.97 -22.18
N GLY A 104 -15.97 -12.19 -21.98
CA GLY A 104 -14.94 -11.93 -22.97
C GLY A 104 -14.56 -10.46 -23.16
N ILE A 105 -15.13 -9.55 -22.37
CA ILE A 105 -14.83 -8.12 -22.44
C ILE A 105 -13.94 -7.72 -21.25
N PRO A 106 -12.80 -7.03 -21.48
CA PRO A 106 -12.03 -6.47 -20.38
C PRO A 106 -12.85 -5.46 -19.57
N LEU A 107 -12.68 -5.45 -18.25
CA LEU A 107 -13.34 -4.51 -17.35
C LEU A 107 -13.02 -3.07 -17.74
N SER A 108 -11.77 -2.77 -18.11
CA SER A 108 -11.34 -1.46 -18.61
C SER A 108 -12.20 -0.96 -19.78
N VAL A 109 -12.52 -1.83 -20.74
CA VAL A 109 -13.38 -1.50 -21.89
C VAL A 109 -14.81 -1.18 -21.46
N LEU A 110 -15.36 -1.94 -20.50
CA LEU A 110 -16.67 -1.67 -19.92
C LEU A 110 -16.69 -0.33 -19.18
N LEU A 111 -15.66 -0.05 -18.37
CA LEU A 111 -15.53 1.21 -17.63
C LEU A 111 -15.45 2.40 -18.59
N GLU A 112 -14.65 2.31 -19.66
CA GLU A 112 -14.57 3.37 -20.68
C GLU A 112 -15.90 3.61 -21.38
N LYS A 113 -16.66 2.55 -21.66
CA LYS A 113 -18.01 2.69 -22.22
C LYS A 113 -18.93 3.45 -21.26
N ILE A 114 -18.97 3.06 -19.99
CA ILE A 114 -19.83 3.70 -18.98
C ILE A 114 -19.38 5.15 -18.72
N LYS A 115 -18.07 5.44 -18.72
CA LYS A 115 -17.55 6.81 -18.63
C LYS A 115 -18.04 7.70 -19.77
N LYS A 116 -18.02 7.19 -21.01
CA LYS A 116 -18.53 7.93 -22.17
C LYS A 116 -20.03 8.21 -22.04
N GLU A 117 -20.83 7.19 -21.69
CA GLU A 117 -22.27 7.35 -21.46
C GLU A 117 -22.56 8.36 -20.34
N ARG A 118 -21.80 8.31 -19.25
CA ARG A 118 -21.88 9.27 -18.14
C ARG A 118 -21.57 10.69 -18.62
N SER A 119 -20.46 10.92 -19.33
CA SER A 119 -20.07 12.26 -19.80
C SER A 119 -21.13 12.87 -20.72
N LEU A 120 -21.65 12.09 -21.67
CA LEU A 120 -22.74 12.51 -22.54
C LEU A 120 -24.00 12.87 -21.76
N THR A 121 -24.35 12.04 -20.77
CA THR A 121 -25.53 12.29 -19.91
C THR A 121 -25.36 13.54 -19.06
N TRP A 122 -24.15 13.77 -18.54
CA TRP A 122 -23.84 14.97 -17.77
C TRP A 122 -24.00 16.24 -18.61
N GLU A 123 -23.49 16.24 -19.85
CA GLU A 123 -23.65 17.36 -20.78
C GLU A 123 -25.11 17.58 -21.18
N LEU A 124 -25.87 16.51 -21.41
CA LEU A 124 -27.28 16.57 -21.74
C LEU A 124 -28.11 17.22 -20.63
N LEU A 125 -27.92 16.78 -19.38
CA LEU A 125 -28.61 17.33 -18.20
C LEU A 125 -28.21 18.77 -17.92
N ARG A 126 -26.96 19.15 -18.20
CA ARG A 126 -26.49 20.53 -18.07
C ARG A 126 -27.14 21.45 -19.10
N THR A 127 -27.30 20.98 -20.33
CA THR A 127 -27.86 21.76 -21.45
C THR A 127 -29.36 21.98 -21.28
N HIS A 128 -30.09 20.95 -20.86
CA HIS A 128 -31.55 20.97 -20.73
C HIS A 128 -31.98 21.15 -19.26
N LYS A 129 -31.18 21.85 -18.45
CA LYS A 129 -31.40 22.01 -17.00
C LYS A 129 -32.77 22.61 -16.65
N ASN A 130 -33.30 23.46 -17.52
CA ASN A 130 -34.57 24.15 -17.30
C ASN A 130 -35.79 23.32 -17.72
N GLU A 131 -35.57 22.20 -18.41
CA GLU A 131 -36.63 21.35 -18.96
C GLU A 131 -37.03 20.22 -18.00
N TYR A 132 -36.16 19.89 -17.05
CA TYR A 132 -36.38 18.82 -16.08
C TYR A 132 -36.76 19.36 -14.70
N SER A 133 -37.54 18.57 -13.96
CA SER A 133 -37.87 18.88 -12.57
C SER A 133 -36.62 18.84 -11.68
N ARG A 134 -36.60 19.66 -10.64
CA ARG A 134 -35.49 19.71 -9.68
C ARG A 134 -35.25 18.35 -9.01
N GLU A 135 -36.31 17.61 -8.71
CA GLU A 135 -36.24 16.28 -8.10
C GLU A 135 -35.61 15.26 -9.04
N TYR A 136 -36.01 15.29 -10.31
CA TYR A 136 -35.43 14.44 -11.35
C TYR A 136 -33.94 14.73 -11.54
N LEU A 137 -33.55 16.00 -11.65
CA LEU A 137 -32.14 16.40 -11.74
C LEU A 137 -31.33 15.93 -10.53
N ALA A 138 -31.87 16.08 -9.32
CA ALA A 138 -31.21 15.61 -8.10
C ALA A 138 -30.97 14.09 -8.13
N LYS A 139 -31.97 13.31 -8.57
CA LYS A 139 -31.83 11.85 -8.74
C LYS A 139 -30.73 11.51 -9.75
N CYS A 140 -30.73 12.13 -10.92
CA CYS A 140 -29.71 11.87 -11.94
C CYS A 140 -28.30 12.26 -11.46
N HIS A 141 -28.13 13.40 -10.80
CA HIS A 141 -26.84 13.81 -10.25
C HIS A 141 -26.34 12.84 -9.16
N ALA A 142 -27.22 12.34 -8.30
CA ALA A 142 -26.85 11.32 -7.31
C ALA A 142 -26.33 10.04 -7.98
N LEU A 143 -27.01 9.55 -9.02
CA LEU A 143 -26.58 8.37 -9.78
C LEU A 143 -25.24 8.61 -10.51
N LEU A 144 -25.03 9.79 -11.09
CA LEU A 144 -23.78 10.14 -11.77
C LEU A 144 -22.59 10.17 -10.80
N ASN A 145 -22.79 10.70 -9.59
CA ASN A 145 -21.77 10.68 -8.54
C ASN A 145 -21.47 9.25 -8.05
N GLU A 146 -22.52 8.43 -7.87
CA GLU A 146 -22.35 7.03 -7.50
C GLU A 146 -21.59 6.24 -8.58
N ILE A 147 -21.87 6.50 -9.86
CA ILE A 147 -21.10 5.93 -10.99
C ILE A 147 -19.62 6.33 -10.89
N ASP A 148 -19.31 7.60 -10.60
CA ASP A 148 -17.92 8.05 -10.45
C ASP A 148 -17.19 7.35 -9.31
N ASP A 149 -17.85 7.20 -8.15
CA ASP A 149 -17.29 6.50 -7.00
C ASP A 149 -17.00 5.03 -7.34
N LEU A 150 -17.95 4.35 -7.99
CA LEU A 150 -17.80 2.94 -8.37
C LEU A 150 -16.71 2.75 -9.44
N ILE A 151 -16.63 3.63 -10.44
CA ILE A 151 -15.58 3.59 -11.46
C ILE A 151 -14.20 3.75 -10.81
N ARG A 152 -14.01 4.76 -9.95
CA ARG A 152 -12.74 4.99 -9.25
C ARG A 152 -12.28 3.77 -8.45
N ASN A 153 -13.23 3.07 -7.82
CA ASN A 153 -12.93 1.86 -7.07
C ASN A 153 -12.50 0.70 -7.97
N LEU A 154 -13.11 0.58 -9.16
CA LEU A 154 -12.87 -0.50 -10.11
C LEU A 154 -11.64 -0.28 -11.01
N GLU A 155 -11.24 0.96 -11.29
CA GLU A 155 -10.07 1.29 -12.12
C GLU A 155 -8.78 0.67 -11.60
N ARG A 156 -8.66 0.50 -10.29
CA ARG A 156 -7.47 -0.10 -9.66
C ARG A 156 -7.49 -1.64 -9.65
N SER A 157 -8.48 -2.27 -10.27
CA SER A 157 -8.62 -3.73 -10.22
C SER A 157 -7.56 -4.43 -11.06
N ASP A 158 -7.23 -3.87 -12.23
CA ASP A 158 -6.17 -4.38 -13.09
C ASP A 158 -4.82 -4.31 -12.36
N ASP A 159 -4.46 -3.15 -11.83
CA ASP A 159 -3.19 -2.97 -11.09
C ASP A 159 -3.05 -3.94 -9.92
N LYS A 160 -4.11 -4.11 -9.11
CA LYS A 160 -4.12 -5.04 -7.97
C LYS A 160 -3.95 -6.48 -8.41
N LEU A 161 -4.63 -6.90 -9.48
CA LEU A 161 -4.50 -8.25 -10.03
C LEU A 161 -3.10 -8.48 -10.59
N GLN A 162 -2.56 -7.51 -11.32
CA GLN A 162 -1.22 -7.59 -11.90
C GLN A 162 -0.15 -7.69 -10.81
N GLN A 163 -0.25 -6.87 -9.76
CA GLN A 163 0.60 -6.95 -8.58
C GLN A 163 0.50 -8.32 -7.90
N TYR A 164 -0.71 -8.82 -7.69
CA TYR A 164 -0.92 -10.13 -7.08
C TYR A 164 -0.20 -11.25 -7.83
N ILE A 165 -0.41 -11.30 -9.14
CA ILE A 165 0.17 -12.35 -9.99
C ILE A 165 1.69 -12.20 -10.04
N ALA A 166 2.21 -10.96 -10.07
CA ALA A 166 3.63 -10.70 -10.02
C ALA A 166 4.24 -11.21 -8.71
N THR A 167 3.65 -10.87 -7.56
CA THR A 167 4.05 -11.34 -6.23
C THR A 167 4.07 -12.87 -6.15
N LEU A 168 3.01 -13.54 -6.62
CA LEU A 168 2.95 -14.99 -6.65
C LEU A 168 4.07 -15.62 -7.48
N LYS A 169 4.43 -15.00 -8.61
CA LYS A 169 5.49 -15.48 -9.50
C LYS A 169 6.90 -15.21 -8.97
N LEU A 170 7.07 -14.16 -8.16
CA LEU A 170 8.35 -13.81 -7.55
C LEU A 170 8.67 -14.65 -6.31
N ASN A 171 7.65 -15.13 -5.57
CA ASN A 171 7.85 -15.91 -4.35
C ASN A 171 8.81 -17.13 -4.53
N PRO A 172 8.66 -18.00 -5.53
CA PRO A 172 9.58 -19.13 -5.74
C PRO A 172 11.01 -18.68 -5.99
N PHE A 173 11.18 -17.55 -6.71
CA PHE A 173 12.51 -17.00 -6.99
C PHE A 173 13.18 -16.46 -5.72
N LEU A 174 12.43 -15.81 -4.83
CA LEU A 174 12.95 -15.37 -3.54
C LEU A 174 13.40 -16.55 -2.66
N VAL A 175 12.66 -17.65 -2.66
CA VAL A 175 13.04 -18.88 -1.94
C VAL A 175 14.33 -19.48 -2.52
N GLU A 176 14.46 -19.53 -3.84
CA GLU A 176 15.68 -20.00 -4.51
C GLU A 176 16.87 -19.10 -4.20
N LEU A 177 16.67 -17.79 -4.26
CA LEU A 177 17.70 -16.80 -3.94
C LEU A 177 18.16 -16.91 -2.48
N GLU A 178 17.23 -17.09 -1.54
CA GLU A 178 17.55 -17.34 -0.14
C GLU A 178 18.43 -18.59 0.02
N SER A 179 18.09 -19.69 -0.67
CA SER A 179 18.89 -20.91 -0.65
C SER A 179 20.28 -20.74 -1.28
N LEU A 180 20.41 -19.93 -2.34
CA LEU A 180 21.69 -19.63 -2.97
C LEU A 180 22.60 -18.82 -2.04
N ILE A 181 22.02 -17.88 -1.29
CA ILE A 181 22.73 -17.10 -0.27
C ILE A 181 23.22 -18.01 0.86
N ASP A 182 22.38 -18.92 1.36
CA ASP A 182 22.77 -19.88 2.40
C ASP A 182 23.89 -20.81 1.93
N ALA A 183 23.80 -21.32 0.71
CA ALA A 183 24.83 -22.17 0.12
C ALA A 183 26.16 -21.41 -0.05
N TYR A 184 26.09 -20.16 -0.51
CA TYR A 184 27.27 -19.30 -0.62
C TYR A 184 27.89 -19.06 0.77
N ALA A 185 27.09 -18.68 1.76
CA ALA A 185 27.57 -18.46 3.13
C ALA A 185 28.24 -19.69 3.76
N ALA A 186 27.72 -20.90 3.48
CA ALA A 186 28.32 -22.14 3.95
C ALA A 186 29.63 -22.52 3.24
N SER A 187 29.84 -22.03 2.01
CA SER A 187 31.02 -22.32 1.19
C SER A 187 32.21 -21.39 1.44
N VAL A 188 31.98 -20.24 2.08
CA VAL A 188 33.01 -19.23 2.32
C VAL A 188 33.79 -19.59 3.58
N GLU A 189 35.11 -19.72 3.44
CA GLU A 189 36.04 -19.78 4.58
C GLU A 189 36.40 -18.35 5.04
N ILE A 190 36.02 -18.01 6.27
CA ILE A 190 36.31 -16.70 6.88
C ILE A 190 37.61 -16.80 7.69
N SER A 191 38.66 -16.11 7.24
CA SER A 191 39.93 -15.99 7.98
C SER A 191 40.07 -14.59 8.60
N SER A 192 40.51 -14.53 9.86
CA SER A 192 40.72 -13.26 10.57
C SER A 192 42.08 -12.64 10.22
N THR A 193 42.16 -11.63 9.34
CA THR A 193 43.30 -10.68 9.36
C THR A 193 43.07 -9.34 8.65
N ASN A 194 43.58 -8.28 9.30
CA ASN A 194 43.95 -6.93 8.84
C ASN A 194 43.15 -6.21 7.73
N ARG A 195 42.18 -5.43 8.22
CA ARG A 195 41.54 -4.16 7.78
C ARG A 195 42.01 -3.34 6.58
N SER A 196 43.10 -3.63 5.86
CA SER A 196 43.73 -2.62 5.00
C SER A 196 43.31 -2.58 3.53
N THR A 197 42.48 -3.50 3.01
CA THR A 197 42.16 -3.50 1.57
C THR A 197 40.78 -4.08 1.25
N CYS A 198 39.70 -3.32 1.45
CA CYS A 198 38.42 -3.63 0.81
C CYS A 198 37.77 -2.34 0.31
N SER A 199 38.06 -1.98 -0.95
CA SER A 199 37.58 -0.75 -1.59
C SER A 199 36.60 -1.06 -2.73
N THR A 200 35.61 -1.91 -2.49
CA THR A 200 34.52 -2.18 -3.44
C THR A 200 33.15 -2.15 -2.74
N LEU A 201 32.75 -0.94 -2.30
CA LEU A 201 31.61 -0.70 -1.40
C LEU A 201 30.33 -0.19 -2.10
N ASN A 202 30.34 0.06 -3.41
CA ASN A 202 29.20 0.71 -4.09
C ASN A 202 28.11 -0.24 -4.62
N ILE A 203 28.39 -1.53 -4.76
CA ILE A 203 27.46 -2.49 -5.39
C ILE A 203 26.35 -2.89 -4.41
N PHE A 204 26.66 -2.97 -3.11
CA PHE A 204 25.71 -3.46 -2.11
C PHE A 204 24.57 -2.47 -1.79
N SER A 205 24.91 -1.18 -1.66
CA SER A 205 23.91 -0.11 -1.54
C SER A 205 22.95 -0.14 -2.73
N PHE A 206 23.47 -0.45 -3.92
CA PHE A 206 22.63 -0.61 -5.11
C PHE A 206 21.72 -1.84 -5.04
N VAL A 207 22.24 -3.02 -4.66
CA VAL A 207 21.46 -4.26 -4.59
C VAL A 207 20.38 -4.20 -3.51
N THR A 208 20.69 -3.66 -2.33
CA THR A 208 19.70 -3.49 -1.26
C THR A 208 18.61 -2.49 -1.67
N LYS A 209 18.97 -1.33 -2.24
CA LYS A 209 17.99 -0.37 -2.78
C LYS A 209 17.14 -0.90 -3.93
N LEU A 210 17.69 -1.83 -4.71
CA LEU A 210 17.00 -2.50 -5.81
C LEU A 210 16.00 -3.54 -5.30
N LEU A 211 16.38 -4.29 -4.26
CA LEU A 211 15.52 -5.30 -3.63
C LEU A 211 14.42 -4.66 -2.77
N THR A 212 14.69 -3.51 -2.14
CA THR A 212 13.70 -2.79 -1.31
C THR A 212 12.76 -1.89 -2.11
N GLY A 213 12.96 -1.75 -3.42
CA GLY A 213 12.15 -0.87 -4.27
C GLY A 213 12.47 0.63 -4.13
N GLU A 214 13.48 1.00 -3.33
CA GLU A 214 13.89 2.40 -3.13
C GLU A 214 14.34 3.08 -4.45
N LEU A 215 14.92 2.31 -5.38
CA LEU A 215 15.27 2.80 -6.73
C LEU A 215 14.08 2.94 -7.70
N LEU A 216 12.91 2.44 -7.33
CA LEU A 216 11.67 2.50 -8.12
C LEU A 216 10.68 3.57 -7.62
N GLY A 217 11.06 4.35 -6.60
CA GLY A 217 10.26 5.46 -6.06
C GLY A 217 9.33 5.08 -4.91
N ASP A 218 9.38 3.85 -4.41
CA ASP A 218 8.72 3.47 -3.17
C ASP A 218 9.63 3.87 -1.99
N GLU A 219 9.24 4.90 -1.24
CA GLU A 219 9.97 5.31 -0.04
C GLU A 219 9.99 4.15 0.96
N PHE A 220 11.20 3.75 1.35
CA PHE A 220 11.43 2.75 2.40
C PHE A 220 10.74 3.22 3.69
N VAL A 221 9.67 2.51 4.08
CA VAL A 221 9.03 2.75 5.37
C VAL A 221 9.93 2.12 6.43
N ASP A 222 10.72 2.95 7.12
CA ASP A 222 11.56 2.53 8.23
C ASP A 222 10.75 1.69 9.23
N PRO A 223 11.08 0.39 9.42
CA PRO A 223 10.38 -0.49 10.35
C PRO A 223 10.38 0.04 11.77
N ASN A 224 11.43 0.78 12.18
CA ASN A 224 11.50 1.40 13.50
C ASN A 224 10.47 2.51 13.67
N ARG A 225 10.12 3.20 12.57
CA ARG A 225 9.10 4.25 12.53
C ARG A 225 7.69 3.65 12.64
N VAL A 226 7.44 2.53 11.96
CA VAL A 226 6.18 1.75 12.09
C VAL A 226 6.05 1.17 13.50
N LEU A 227 7.12 0.65 14.07
CA LEU A 227 7.13 0.12 15.44
C LEU A 227 6.94 1.24 16.48
N ALA A 228 7.48 2.45 16.25
CA ALA A 228 7.26 3.61 17.10
C ALA A 228 5.81 4.13 17.01
N ASP A 229 5.22 4.14 15.81
CA ASP A 229 3.84 4.58 15.58
C ASP A 229 2.80 3.58 16.10
N ASN A 230 3.13 2.28 16.11
CA ASN A 230 2.26 1.20 16.59
C ASN A 230 2.61 0.69 17.99
N ALA A 231 3.61 1.29 18.67
CA ALA A 231 3.89 0.98 20.06
C ALA A 231 2.63 1.31 20.89
N PRO A 232 2.12 0.37 21.70
CA PRO A 232 0.94 0.63 22.53
C PRO A 232 1.26 1.79 23.47
N ARG A 233 0.65 2.95 23.19
CA ARG A 233 0.71 4.10 24.09
C ARG A 233 0.21 3.62 25.45
N LYS A 234 1.04 3.77 26.49
CA LYS A 234 0.67 3.41 27.87
C LYS A 234 -0.74 3.95 28.14
N PRO A 235 -1.68 3.12 28.63
CA PRO A 235 -3.01 3.61 28.97
C PRO A 235 -2.85 4.74 29.99
N VAL A 236 -3.33 5.92 29.64
CA VAL A 236 -3.46 7.03 30.58
C VAL A 236 -4.63 6.69 31.47
N PHE A 237 -4.35 6.14 32.65
CA PHE A 237 -5.35 5.98 33.68
C PHE A 237 -5.77 7.37 34.17
N ILE A 238 -6.91 7.86 33.66
CA ILE A 238 -7.56 9.04 34.22
C ILE A 238 -8.24 8.61 35.53
N ILE A 239 -7.52 8.72 36.64
CA ILE A 239 -8.13 8.61 37.97
C ILE A 239 -8.95 9.88 38.19
N LYS A 240 -10.29 9.78 38.06
CA LYS A 240 -11.20 10.82 38.55
C LYS A 240 -11.12 10.86 40.08
N ILE A 241 -10.23 11.69 40.61
CA ILE A 241 -10.26 12.05 42.02
C ILE A 241 -11.51 12.90 42.24
N LYS A 242 -12.52 12.32 42.89
CA LYS A 242 -13.70 13.04 43.37
C LYS A 242 -13.19 14.03 44.42
N ARG A 243 -13.11 15.33 44.08
CA ARG A 243 -12.81 16.39 45.05
C ARG A 243 -13.79 16.27 46.22
N ARG A 244 -13.27 16.09 47.44
CA ARG A 244 -14.03 16.36 48.67
C ARG A 244 -14.52 17.81 48.59
N MET A 245 -15.77 18.02 48.97
CA MET A 245 -16.34 19.35 49.18
C MET A 245 -15.45 20.11 50.17
N ASP A 246 -14.93 21.25 49.75
CA ASP A 246 -14.38 22.23 50.68
C ASP A 246 -15.55 22.85 51.45
N LEU A 247 -15.56 22.64 52.77
CA LEU A 247 -16.36 23.42 53.70
C LEU A 247 -15.95 24.91 53.56
N PRO A 248 -16.89 25.86 53.71
CA PRO A 248 -16.56 27.27 53.63
C PRO A 248 -15.69 27.68 54.82
N SER A 249 -14.45 28.10 54.55
CA SER A 249 -13.56 28.70 55.52
C SER A 249 -14.05 30.10 55.87
N MET A 250 -14.49 30.30 57.12
CA MET A 250 -14.69 31.64 57.69
C MET A 250 -13.36 32.40 57.78
N PRO A 251 -13.38 33.74 57.63
CA PRO A 251 -12.18 34.57 57.67
C PRO A 251 -11.72 34.73 59.13
N VAL A 252 -10.47 34.37 59.41
CA VAL A 252 -9.84 34.69 60.70
C VAL A 252 -8.97 35.93 60.51
N VAL A 253 -9.41 36.98 61.21
CA VAL A 253 -8.83 38.31 61.32
C VAL A 253 -7.44 38.27 61.97
N GLU A 254 -6.59 39.19 61.51
CA GLU A 254 -5.22 39.47 61.91
C GLU A 254 -4.96 39.54 63.44
N THR A 255 -3.81 38.97 63.81
CA THR A 255 -2.86 39.35 64.87
C THR A 255 -3.31 40.30 65.99
N MET A 256 -3.12 39.86 67.25
CA MET A 256 -2.18 40.47 68.20
C MET A 256 -2.01 39.58 69.45
N ARG A 257 -0.75 39.50 69.93
CA ARG A 257 -0.24 39.38 71.32
C ARG A 257 -0.97 38.39 72.26
N GLU A 258 -0.29 37.51 72.99
CA GLU A 258 0.72 37.87 73.99
C GLU A 258 1.41 36.63 74.55
N SER A 259 2.65 36.82 74.95
CA SER A 259 3.60 35.88 75.54
C SER A 259 3.11 35.25 76.86
N ARG A 260 3.56 34.02 77.17
CA ARG A 260 4.49 33.77 78.30
C ARG A 260 4.79 32.28 78.49
N ILE A 261 6.09 32.00 78.50
CA ILE A 261 6.72 30.84 79.12
C ILE A 261 6.60 31.00 80.65
N ALA A 262 6.48 29.87 81.34
CA ALA A 262 6.48 29.76 82.78
C ALA A 262 7.78 30.26 83.42
N LEU A 263 7.65 31.25 84.31
CA LEU A 263 8.23 31.40 85.66
C LEU A 263 8.08 32.86 86.10
#